data_AF-V5FVS4-F1
#
_entry.id   AF-V5FVS4-F1
#
_cell.length_a   1.000
_cell.length_b   1.000
_cell.length_c   1.000
_cell.angle_alpha   90.00
_cell.angle_beta   90.00
_cell.angle_gamma   90.00
#
_symmetry.space_group_name_H-M   'P 1'
#
loop_
_entity.id
_entity.type
_entity.pdbx_description
1 polymer ?
#
loop_
_entity_poly.entity_id
_entity_poly.type
_entity_poly.pdbx_seq_one_letter_code
_entity_poly.pdbx_strand_id
1 'polypeptide(L)'
;MASNHRRRHLKSRAGCRTCKERHIKCDEFRPECRNCTTACRVCEYPDTKCHPTKDNDSNHLWPSVIEERCKVWVNAGEGSADLPLPAYFGWFPFEGEDLRHMYHVCLMTSSLELSNTLRAAIWAAELPVFLRLSSYDYVAYGLMGLSACRLAWATRSLEADKLARRYQQIAYHGACSAMNNMSSANIDAILATLILLSTEVEGWYVSSASQRDGQV
;
A
#
# COMPACT_ATOMS: atom_id res chain seq x y z
N MET A 1 4.36 -55.05 -18.90
CA MET A 1 3.60 -54.07 -18.10
C MET A 1 4.59 -53.10 -17.46
N ALA A 2 4.78 -51.92 -18.05
CA ALA A 2 5.70 -50.93 -17.49
C ALA A 2 5.08 -50.35 -16.21
N SER A 3 5.67 -50.64 -15.05
CA SER A 3 5.23 -50.08 -13.78
C SER A 3 5.54 -48.58 -13.80
N ASN A 4 4.48 -47.76 -13.81
CA ASN A 4 4.61 -46.32 -13.71
C ASN A 4 4.95 -45.98 -12.25
N HIS A 5 6.21 -46.21 -11.89
CA HIS A 5 6.73 -45.84 -10.59
C HIS A 5 6.82 -44.31 -10.59
N ARG A 6 5.77 -43.64 -10.09
CA ARG A 6 5.82 -42.20 -9.83
C ARG A 6 7.09 -41.91 -9.06
N ARG A 7 8.02 -41.19 -9.69
CA ARG A 7 9.23 -40.70 -9.02
C ARG A 7 8.79 -39.95 -7.78
N ARG A 8 9.22 -40.42 -6.61
CA ARG A 8 8.96 -39.72 -5.35
C ARG A 8 9.72 -38.41 -5.43
N HIS A 9 9.00 -37.31 -5.62
CA HIS A 9 9.60 -35.98 -5.62
C HIS A 9 10.16 -35.67 -4.22
N LEU A 10 11.36 -35.08 -4.17
CA LEU A 10 11.89 -34.54 -2.92
C LEU A 10 10.94 -33.44 -2.42
N LYS A 11 10.50 -33.55 -1.17
CA LYS A 11 9.62 -32.57 -0.54
C LYS A 11 10.36 -31.24 -0.45
N SER A 12 9.78 -30.17 -1.02
CA SER A 12 10.27 -28.79 -0.84
C SER A 12 10.19 -28.43 0.64
N ARG A 13 11.35 -28.27 1.31
CA ARG A 13 11.39 -27.93 2.73
C ARG A 13 10.74 -26.57 3.00
N ALA A 14 10.96 -25.58 2.12
CA ALA A 14 10.44 -24.22 2.25
C ALA A 14 9.18 -23.94 1.40
N GLY A 15 8.54 -24.96 0.81
CA GLY A 15 7.34 -24.76 0.00
C GLY A 15 6.13 -24.18 0.77
N CYS A 16 5.26 -23.48 0.05
CA CYS A 16 4.02 -22.91 0.61
C CYS A 16 3.07 -24.02 1.11
N ARG A 17 2.21 -23.68 2.07
CA ARG A 17 1.16 -24.52 2.65
C ARG A 17 0.28 -25.11 1.57
N THR A 18 -0.18 -24.30 0.63
CA THR A 18 -1.09 -24.73 -0.45
C THR A 18 -0.46 -25.80 -1.34
N CYS A 19 0.82 -25.67 -1.68
CA CYS A 19 1.52 -26.71 -2.44
C CYS A 19 1.78 -27.97 -1.59
N LYS A 20 2.09 -27.80 -0.31
CA LYS A 20 2.28 -28.91 0.65
C LYS A 20 1.00 -29.72 0.84
N GLU A 21 -0.14 -29.07 1.05
CA GLU A 21 -1.47 -29.68 1.18
C GLU A 21 -1.89 -30.38 -0.12
N ARG A 22 -1.56 -29.78 -1.27
CA ARG A 22 -1.79 -30.38 -2.59
C ARG A 22 -0.80 -31.50 -2.94
N HIS A 23 0.20 -31.76 -2.09
CA HIS A 23 1.24 -32.76 -2.33
C HIS A 23 1.98 -32.57 -3.68
N ILE A 24 2.18 -31.32 -4.11
CA ILE A 24 2.93 -30.95 -5.33
C ILE A 24 4.22 -30.19 -4.96
N LYS A 25 5.20 -30.18 -5.86
CA LYS A 25 6.44 -29.41 -5.68
C LYS A 25 6.12 -27.91 -5.74
N CYS A 26 6.51 -27.17 -4.71
CA CYS A 26 6.49 -25.71 -4.74
C CYS A 26 7.75 -25.20 -5.46
N ASP A 27 7.60 -24.18 -6.30
CA ASP A 27 8.69 -23.44 -6.96
C ASP A 27 9.30 -22.37 -6.05
N GLU A 28 8.79 -22.22 -4.82
CA GLU A 28 9.33 -21.33 -3.77
C GLU A 28 9.41 -19.84 -4.14
N PHE A 29 8.79 -19.44 -5.26
CA PHE A 29 8.69 -18.03 -5.69
C PHE A 29 7.83 -17.21 -4.70
N ARG A 30 8.27 -16.00 -4.38
CA ARG A 30 7.60 -15.06 -3.47
C ARG A 30 7.15 -13.82 -4.26
N PRO A 31 6.00 -13.20 -3.94
CA PRO A 31 5.12 -13.48 -2.79
C PRO A 31 4.24 -14.72 -2.96
N GLU A 32 3.89 -15.09 -4.20
CA GLU A 32 3.10 -16.27 -4.53
C GLU A 32 3.87 -17.21 -5.43
N CYS A 33 3.75 -18.52 -5.22
CA CYS A 33 4.37 -19.52 -6.07
C CYS A 33 3.58 -19.69 -7.38
N ARG A 34 4.25 -19.96 -8.51
CA ARG A 34 3.58 -20.07 -9.83
C ARG A 34 2.45 -21.09 -9.84
N ASN A 35 2.60 -22.19 -9.10
CA ASN A 35 1.57 -23.23 -9.00
C ASN A 35 0.29 -22.78 -8.28
N CYS A 36 0.36 -21.76 -7.43
CA CYS A 36 -0.79 -21.16 -6.78
C CYS A 36 -1.37 -20.02 -7.62
N THR A 37 -0.52 -19.19 -8.22
CA THR A 37 -0.92 -18.11 -9.13
C THR A 37 -1.67 -18.65 -10.35
N THR A 38 -1.13 -19.65 -11.05
CA THR A 38 -1.80 -20.26 -12.22
C THR A 38 -3.10 -20.99 -11.85
N ALA A 39 -3.20 -21.47 -10.61
CA ALA A 39 -4.39 -22.16 -10.11
C ALA A 39 -5.38 -21.20 -9.44
N CYS A 40 -5.09 -19.90 -9.39
CA CYS A 40 -5.83 -18.87 -8.65
C CYS A 40 -6.16 -19.30 -7.21
N ARG A 41 -5.18 -19.86 -6.50
CA ARG A 41 -5.32 -20.27 -5.09
C ARG A 41 -4.50 -19.37 -4.19
N VAL A 42 -5.01 -19.14 -2.98
CA VAL A 42 -4.28 -18.45 -1.91
C VAL A 42 -2.95 -19.16 -1.67
N CYS A 43 -1.83 -18.42 -1.74
CA CYS A 43 -0.49 -18.95 -1.57
C CYS A 43 0.10 -18.50 -0.22
N GLU A 44 -0.04 -19.34 0.80
CA GLU A 44 0.49 -19.05 2.14
C GLU A 44 1.79 -19.80 2.40
N TYR A 45 2.86 -19.11 2.79
CA TYR A 45 4.05 -19.78 3.31
C TYR A 45 4.00 -19.84 4.84
N PRO A 46 4.48 -20.93 5.46
CA PRO A 46 4.62 -20.97 6.91
C PRO A 46 5.69 -19.95 7.31
N ASP A 47 5.26 -18.85 7.93
CA ASP A 47 6.16 -17.85 8.48
C ASP A 47 7.08 -18.50 9.52
N THR A 48 8.39 -18.30 9.36
CA THR A 48 9.31 -18.36 10.48
C THR A 48 8.80 -17.35 11.51
N LYS A 49 8.17 -17.88 12.56
CA LYS A 49 7.63 -17.09 13.66
C LYS A 49 8.69 -16.10 14.15
N CYS A 50 8.56 -14.82 13.80
CA CYS A 50 8.86 -13.80 14.77
C CYS A 50 7.90 -14.08 15.93
N HIS A 51 8.45 -14.24 17.13
CA HIS A 51 7.64 -14.37 18.33
C HIS A 51 6.65 -13.21 18.36
N PRO A 52 5.32 -13.47 18.45
CA PRO A 52 4.39 -12.41 18.75
C PRO A 52 4.65 -12.06 20.22
N THR A 53 5.37 -10.96 20.46
CA THR A 53 5.15 -10.24 21.71
C THR A 53 3.66 -9.91 21.73
N LYS A 54 3.01 -10.19 22.86
CA LYS A 54 1.61 -9.85 23.10
C LYS A 54 1.47 -8.34 23.29
N ASP A 55 1.88 -7.57 22.30
CA ASP A 55 1.52 -6.16 22.19
C ASP A 55 0.53 -6.09 21.03
N ASN A 56 -0.74 -6.05 21.42
CA ASN A 56 -1.89 -5.82 20.54
C ASN A 56 -1.90 -4.36 20.05
N ASP A 57 -0.76 -3.85 19.61
CA ASP A 57 -0.52 -2.41 19.44
C ASP A 57 -0.23 -2.04 18.00
N SER A 58 -1.15 -2.42 17.11
CA SER A 58 -1.33 -1.73 15.84
C SER A 58 -1.57 -0.22 16.00
N ASN A 59 -1.88 0.28 17.21
CA ASN A 59 -2.00 1.70 17.54
C ASN A 59 -0.66 2.43 17.76
N HIS A 60 0.46 1.76 18.05
CA HIS A 60 1.72 2.45 18.38
C HIS A 60 2.53 2.93 17.18
N LEU A 61 2.13 2.61 15.95
CA LEU A 61 2.79 3.12 14.74
C LEU A 61 2.47 4.59 14.46
N TRP A 62 1.36 5.09 15.03
CA TRP A 62 0.88 6.45 14.80
C TRP A 62 1.00 7.27 16.09
N PRO A 63 1.62 8.47 16.03
CA PRO A 63 1.59 9.41 17.14
C PRO A 63 0.15 9.66 17.63
N SER A 64 -0.07 9.69 18.95
CA SER A 64 -1.39 9.92 19.57
C SER A 64 -2.07 11.20 19.07
N VAL A 65 -1.27 12.21 18.70
CA VAL A 65 -1.74 13.46 18.09
C VAL A 65 -2.48 13.21 16.77
N ILE A 66 -2.03 12.25 15.95
CA ILE A 66 -2.71 11.90 14.69
C ILE A 66 -4.05 11.23 14.99
N GLU A 67 -4.11 10.35 15.98
CA GLU A 67 -5.37 9.70 16.36
C GLU A 67 -6.40 10.68 16.91
N GLU A 68 -5.98 11.60 17.77
CA GLU A 68 -6.83 12.65 18.31
C GLU A 68 -7.36 13.56 17.21
N ARG A 69 -6.48 13.97 16.28
CA ARG A 69 -6.86 14.80 15.13
C ARG A 69 -7.82 14.07 14.19
N CYS A 70 -7.61 12.78 13.92
CA CYS A 70 -8.56 11.98 13.15
C CYS A 70 -9.94 11.90 13.84
N LYS A 71 -10.00 11.75 15.18
CA LYS A 71 -11.27 11.74 15.92
C LYS A 71 -11.98 13.10 15.86
N VAL A 72 -11.25 14.19 16.04
CA VAL A 72 -11.79 15.55 15.88
C VAL A 72 -12.31 15.73 14.45
N TRP A 73 -11.56 15.27 13.46
CA TRP A 73 -11.94 15.37 12.05
C TRP A 73 -13.24 14.61 11.74
N VAL A 74 -13.38 13.35 12.21
CA VAL A 74 -14.62 12.57 12.03
C VAL A 74 -15.83 13.24 12.68
N ASN A 75 -15.66 13.81 13.88
CA ASN A 75 -16.77 14.37 14.66
C ASN A 75 -17.17 15.79 14.25
N ALA A 76 -16.21 16.62 13.83
CA ALA A 76 -16.46 18.02 13.51
C ALA A 76 -17.00 18.20 12.07
N GLY A 77 -16.72 17.26 11.16
CA GLY A 77 -17.09 17.39 9.74
C GLY A 77 -16.36 18.53 8.99
N GLU A 78 -15.61 19.36 9.71
CA GLU A 78 -14.73 20.40 9.20
C GLU A 78 -13.28 19.94 9.32
N GLY A 79 -12.52 20.06 8.23
CA GLY A 79 -11.09 19.79 8.24
C GLY A 79 -10.38 20.67 9.28
N SER A 80 -9.36 20.10 9.92
CA SER A 80 -8.46 20.84 10.82
C SER A 80 -8.02 22.15 10.15
N ALA A 81 -8.35 23.29 10.77
CA ALA A 81 -8.01 24.64 10.29
C ALA A 81 -6.50 24.83 10.02
N ASP A 82 -5.67 23.97 10.60
CA ASP A 82 -4.22 23.97 10.48
C ASP A 82 -3.68 23.32 9.19
N LEU A 83 -4.52 22.66 8.39
CA LEU A 83 -4.11 22.04 7.12
C LEU A 83 -4.72 22.75 5.91
N PRO A 84 -3.98 22.91 4.79
CA PRO A 84 -4.45 23.48 3.53
C PRO A 84 -5.35 22.47 2.78
N LEU A 85 -6.30 21.88 3.50
CA LEU A 85 -7.33 21.05 2.91
C LEU A 85 -8.40 22.00 2.38
N PRO A 86 -8.78 21.90 1.09
CA PRO A 86 -9.93 22.63 0.59
C PRO A 86 -11.14 22.25 1.46
N ALA A 87 -11.77 23.27 2.06
CA ALA A 87 -12.92 23.15 2.96
C ALA A 87 -14.20 22.59 2.29
N TYR A 88 -14.08 21.90 1.15
CA TYR A 88 -15.16 21.55 0.25
C TYR A 88 -15.38 20.04 0.08
N PHE A 89 -14.80 19.22 0.94
CA PHE A 89 -14.72 17.80 0.70
C PHE A 89 -15.63 16.98 1.62
N GLY A 90 -16.78 16.57 1.08
CA GLY A 90 -17.64 15.51 1.61
C GLY A 90 -17.05 14.13 1.34
N TRP A 91 -15.87 13.83 1.86
CA TRP A 91 -15.10 12.67 1.43
C TRP A 91 -15.37 11.42 2.25
N PHE A 92 -15.94 10.45 1.52
CA PHE A 92 -15.83 8.98 1.58
C PHE A 92 -15.87 8.30 2.95
N PRO A 93 -16.37 7.04 3.02
CA PRO A 93 -16.49 6.31 4.28
C PRO A 93 -15.13 5.77 4.76
N PHE A 94 -14.08 6.59 4.76
CA PHE A 94 -12.78 6.23 5.32
C PHE A 94 -12.89 6.29 6.84
N GLU A 95 -12.94 5.11 7.46
CA GLU A 95 -12.95 4.97 8.91
C GLU A 95 -11.60 4.39 9.39
N GLY A 96 -11.14 4.83 10.56
CA GLY A 96 -10.04 4.19 11.26
C GLY A 96 -8.67 4.34 10.58
N GLU A 97 -8.12 3.24 10.05
CA GLU A 97 -6.74 3.16 9.54
C GLU A 97 -6.54 3.97 8.25
N ASP A 98 -7.54 3.97 7.35
CA ASP A 98 -7.49 4.69 6.08
C ASP A 98 -7.39 6.20 6.29
N LEU A 99 -8.15 6.73 7.26
CA LEU A 99 -8.15 8.15 7.59
C LEU A 99 -6.79 8.64 8.12
N ARG A 100 -6.07 7.81 8.87
CA ARG A 100 -4.72 8.15 9.36
C ARG A 100 -3.73 8.33 8.21
N HIS A 101 -3.80 7.46 7.20
CA HIS A 101 -2.95 7.54 6.03
C HIS A 101 -3.25 8.79 5.21
N MET A 102 -4.53 9.12 5.02
CA MET A 102 -4.94 10.35 4.35
C MET A 102 -4.47 11.60 5.12
N TYR A 103 -4.69 11.65 6.44
CA TYR A 103 -4.21 12.75 7.29
C TYR A 103 -2.69 12.93 7.18
N HIS A 104 -1.94 11.82 7.17
CA HIS A 104 -0.50 11.85 7.05
C HIS A 104 -0.02 12.44 5.72
N VAL A 105 -0.66 12.14 4.59
CA VAL A 105 -0.35 12.81 3.31
C VAL A 105 -0.52 14.31 3.43
N CYS A 106 -1.64 14.76 4.01
CA CYS A 106 -1.94 16.17 4.16
C CYS A 106 -0.90 16.87 5.05
N LEU A 107 -0.52 16.24 6.16
CA LEU A 107 0.53 16.73 7.05
C LEU A 107 1.89 16.81 6.35
N MET A 108 2.24 15.79 5.58
CA MET A 108 3.47 15.77 4.78
C MET A 108 3.50 16.92 3.77
N THR A 109 2.41 17.14 3.02
CA THR A 109 2.31 18.26 2.08
C THR A 109 2.42 19.62 2.79
N SER A 110 1.72 19.80 3.90
CA SER A 110 1.77 21.03 4.71
C SER A 110 3.18 21.30 5.22
N SER A 111 3.86 20.26 5.70
CA SER A 111 5.24 20.38 6.16
C SER A 111 6.18 20.80 5.04
N LEU A 112 6.02 20.23 3.84
CA LEU A 112 6.84 20.56 2.66
C LEU A 112 6.58 21.98 2.14
N GLU A 113 5.35 22.47 2.26
CA GLU A 113 4.97 23.85 1.96
C GLU A 113 5.64 24.83 2.93
N LEU A 114 5.50 24.58 4.24
CA LEU A 114 6.07 25.42 5.30
C LEU A 114 7.60 25.46 5.24
N SER A 115 8.26 24.34 4.90
CA SER A 115 9.71 24.31 4.69
C SER A 115 10.16 24.85 3.34
N ASN A 116 9.23 25.25 2.46
CA ASN A 116 9.50 25.71 1.09
C ASN A 116 10.29 24.68 0.25
N THR A 117 10.06 23.38 0.50
CA THR A 117 10.77 22.26 -0.17
C THR A 117 9.87 21.45 -1.10
N LEU A 118 8.61 21.85 -1.34
CA LEU A 118 7.74 21.17 -2.31
C LEU A 118 8.41 20.95 -3.67
N ARG A 119 9.17 21.94 -4.15
CA ARG A 119 9.84 21.90 -5.46
C ARG A 119 11.15 21.12 -5.46
N ALA A 120 11.57 20.57 -4.31
CA ALA A 120 12.78 19.75 -4.22
C ALA A 120 12.62 18.38 -4.89
N ALA A 121 11.38 17.92 -5.10
CA ALA A 121 11.06 16.72 -5.87
C ALA A 121 9.90 17.00 -6.83
N ILE A 122 10.00 16.48 -8.06
CA ILE A 122 9.02 16.73 -9.14
C ILE A 122 7.62 16.26 -8.73
N TRP A 123 7.51 15.09 -8.11
CA TRP A 123 6.21 14.55 -7.66
C TRP A 123 5.66 15.29 -6.44
N ALA A 124 6.52 15.80 -5.56
CA ALA A 124 6.10 16.50 -4.34
C ALA A 124 5.44 17.85 -4.67
N ALA A 125 5.91 18.52 -5.73
CA ALA A 125 5.33 19.78 -6.19
C ALA A 125 3.86 19.63 -6.65
N GLU A 126 3.46 18.45 -7.10
CA GLU A 126 2.11 18.15 -7.58
C GLU A 126 1.17 17.66 -6.47
N LEU A 127 1.67 17.37 -5.26
CA LEU A 127 0.85 16.87 -4.15
C LEU A 127 -0.37 17.75 -3.84
N PRO A 128 -0.29 19.11 -3.83
CA PRO A 128 -1.46 19.94 -3.62
C PRO A 128 -2.53 19.78 -4.71
N VAL A 129 -2.12 19.48 -5.95
CA VAL A 129 -3.04 19.20 -7.06
C VAL A 129 -3.72 17.85 -6.84
N PHE A 130 -2.96 16.81 -6.52
CA PHE A 130 -3.50 15.48 -6.26
C PHE A 130 -4.47 15.48 -5.08
N LEU A 131 -4.15 16.22 -4.01
CA LEU A 131 -5.03 16.43 -2.86
C LEU A 131 -6.31 17.19 -3.21
N ARG A 132 -6.39 17.92 -4.34
CA ARG A 132 -7.68 18.47 -4.82
C ARG A 132 -8.47 17.46 -5.65
N LEU A 133 -7.78 16.52 -6.28
CA LEU A 133 -8.38 15.49 -7.14
C LEU A 133 -8.82 14.24 -6.36
N SER A 134 -8.51 14.12 -5.07
CA SER A 134 -8.96 12.98 -4.26
C SER A 134 -10.46 12.93 -3.95
N SER A 135 -11.26 13.77 -4.61
CA SER A 135 -12.71 13.58 -4.75
C SER A 135 -13.04 12.36 -5.61
N TYR A 136 -12.07 11.89 -6.39
CA TYR A 136 -12.09 10.60 -7.03
C TYR A 136 -11.43 9.57 -6.10
N ASP A 137 -12.18 8.51 -5.75
CA ASP A 137 -11.72 7.43 -4.87
C ASP A 137 -10.33 6.90 -5.21
N TYR A 138 -10.09 6.63 -6.49
CA TYR A 138 -8.85 6.03 -6.96
C TYR A 138 -7.64 6.98 -6.85
N VAL A 139 -7.86 8.30 -6.78
CA VAL A 139 -6.81 9.27 -6.44
C VAL A 139 -6.54 9.24 -4.94
N ALA A 140 -7.59 9.19 -4.11
CA ALA A 140 -7.47 9.08 -2.66
C ALA A 140 -6.69 7.82 -2.24
N TYR A 141 -7.01 6.66 -2.83
CA TYR A 141 -6.26 5.43 -2.60
C TYR A 141 -4.81 5.52 -3.09
N GLY A 142 -4.54 6.22 -4.20
CA GLY A 142 -3.17 6.48 -4.65
C GLY A 142 -2.35 7.26 -3.62
N LEU A 143 -2.93 8.33 -3.05
CA LEU A 143 -2.28 9.13 -2.01
C LEU A 143 -2.06 8.34 -0.71
N MET A 144 -3.04 7.52 -0.30
CA MET A 144 -2.88 6.64 0.87
C MET A 144 -1.80 5.57 0.63
N GLY A 145 -1.67 5.08 -0.62
CA GLY A 145 -0.58 4.20 -1.06
C GLY A 145 0.80 4.80 -0.76
N LEU A 146 1.03 6.05 -1.16
CA LEU A 146 2.26 6.79 -0.90
C LEU A 146 2.58 6.87 0.60
N SER A 147 1.58 7.18 1.41
CA SER A 147 1.69 7.26 2.88
C SER A 147 2.08 5.91 3.50
N ALA A 148 1.37 4.84 3.11
CA ALA A 148 1.64 3.49 3.59
C ALA A 148 3.01 2.98 3.12
N CYS A 149 3.42 3.26 1.88
CA CYS A 149 4.76 2.98 1.35
C CYS A 149 5.84 3.68 2.17
N ARG A 150 5.64 4.97 2.48
CA ARG A 150 6.57 5.74 3.31
C ARG A 150 6.70 5.14 4.69
N LEU A 151 5.58 4.77 5.32
CA LEU A 151 5.55 4.11 6.62
C LEU A 151 6.27 2.76 6.58
N ALA A 152 6.00 1.94 5.56
CA ALA A 152 6.66 0.65 5.33
C ALA A 152 8.18 0.81 5.18
N TRP A 153 8.63 1.82 4.43
CA TRP A 153 10.05 2.11 4.27
C TRP A 153 10.70 2.56 5.59
N ALA A 154 10.05 3.47 6.31
CA ALA A 154 10.59 4.06 7.55
C ALA A 154 10.65 3.05 8.69
N THR A 155 9.65 2.17 8.81
CA THR A 155 9.51 1.22 9.93
C THR A 155 9.96 -0.20 9.58
N ARG A 156 10.19 -0.50 8.29
CA ARG A 156 10.41 -1.86 7.78
C ARG A 156 9.27 -2.83 8.10
N SER A 157 8.06 -2.31 8.33
CA SER A 157 6.87 -3.11 8.66
C SER A 157 6.33 -3.84 7.42
N LEU A 158 6.22 -5.17 7.53
CA LEU A 158 5.59 -6.00 6.49
C LEU A 158 4.10 -5.72 6.36
N GLU A 159 3.42 -5.38 7.46
CA GLU A 159 1.99 -5.08 7.43
C GLU A 159 1.71 -3.74 6.72
N ALA A 160 2.52 -2.71 6.97
CA ALA A 160 2.42 -1.45 6.24
C ALA A 160 2.71 -1.64 4.74
N ASP A 161 3.66 -2.51 4.39
CA ASP A 161 4.00 -2.85 3.00
C ASP A 161 2.85 -3.61 2.29
N LYS A 162 2.17 -4.53 2.99
CA LYS A 162 0.94 -5.17 2.48
C LYS A 162 -0.19 -4.17 2.30
N LEU A 163 -0.36 -3.24 3.24
CA LEU A 163 -1.39 -2.22 3.17
C LEU A 163 -1.17 -1.26 2.00
N ALA A 164 0.08 -0.83 1.79
CA ALA A 164 0.44 -0.01 0.64
C ALA A 164 0.08 -0.68 -0.70
N ARG A 165 0.44 -1.96 -0.86
CA ARG A 165 0.04 -2.76 -2.03
C ARG A 165 -1.47 -2.81 -2.24
N ARG A 166 -2.24 -2.95 -1.15
CA ARG A 166 -3.70 -2.98 -1.22
C ARG A 166 -4.24 -1.65 -1.75
N TYR A 167 -3.79 -0.52 -1.22
CA TYR A 167 -4.21 0.80 -1.71
C TYR A 167 -3.83 1.02 -3.18
N GLN A 168 -2.60 0.67 -3.56
CA GLN A 168 -2.14 0.72 -4.95
C GLN A 168 -3.02 -0.10 -5.90
N GLN A 169 -3.37 -1.32 -5.49
CA GLN A 169 -4.22 -2.19 -6.30
C GLN A 169 -5.62 -1.59 -6.50
N ILE A 170 -6.22 -1.04 -5.45
CA ILE A 170 -7.54 -0.38 -5.53
C ILE A 170 -7.45 0.85 -6.44
N ALA A 171 -6.43 1.69 -6.27
CA ALA A 171 -6.18 2.86 -7.10
C ALA A 171 -6.02 2.49 -8.59
N TYR A 172 -5.22 1.47 -8.89
CA TYR A 172 -5.03 0.97 -10.25
C TYR A 172 -6.34 0.48 -10.88
N HIS A 173 -7.09 -0.38 -10.19
CA HIS A 173 -8.36 -0.87 -10.72
C HIS A 173 -9.39 0.24 -10.93
N GLY A 174 -9.48 1.21 -10.00
CA GLY A 174 -10.35 2.36 -10.13
C GLY A 174 -9.98 3.25 -11.32
N ALA A 175 -8.69 3.54 -11.50
CA ALA A 175 -8.19 4.27 -12.67
C ALA A 175 -8.47 3.52 -13.98
N CYS A 176 -8.23 2.21 -14.03
CA CYS A 176 -8.57 1.38 -15.20
C CYS A 176 -10.06 1.38 -15.53
N SER A 177 -10.92 1.32 -14.51
CA SER A 177 -12.36 1.44 -14.71
C SER A 177 -12.74 2.80 -15.27
N ALA A 178 -12.15 3.88 -14.74
CA ALA A 178 -12.38 5.24 -15.20
C ALA A 178 -11.88 5.48 -16.64
N MET A 179 -10.79 4.83 -17.05
CA MET A 179 -10.28 4.89 -18.43
C MET A 179 -11.28 4.36 -19.46
N ASN A 180 -12.15 3.40 -19.08
CA ASN A 180 -13.18 2.90 -19.99
C ASN A 180 -14.24 3.96 -20.35
N ASN A 181 -14.39 4.99 -19.51
CA ASN A 181 -15.30 6.13 -19.71
C ASN A 181 -14.52 7.45 -19.56
N MET A 182 -13.46 7.61 -20.35
CA MET A 182 -12.61 8.80 -20.31
C MET A 182 -13.36 10.05 -20.78
N SER A 183 -13.24 11.13 -20.03
CA SER A 183 -13.86 12.44 -20.28
C SER A 183 -12.91 13.56 -19.86
N SER A 184 -13.22 14.80 -20.25
CA SER A 184 -12.46 15.97 -19.78
C SER A 184 -12.56 16.20 -18.26
N ALA A 185 -13.57 15.62 -17.59
CA ALA A 185 -13.75 15.80 -16.16
C ALA A 185 -12.85 14.88 -15.31
N ASN A 186 -12.55 13.66 -15.79
CA ASN A 186 -11.81 12.64 -15.02
C ASN A 186 -10.39 12.39 -15.52
N ILE A 187 -9.98 12.98 -16.65
CA ILE A 187 -8.65 12.74 -17.23
C ILE A 187 -7.52 13.16 -16.27
N ASP A 188 -7.66 14.29 -15.59
CA ASP A 188 -6.64 14.78 -14.64
C ASP A 188 -6.51 13.85 -13.43
N ALA A 189 -7.64 13.32 -12.94
CA ALA A 189 -7.65 12.36 -11.85
C ALA A 189 -7.01 11.03 -12.26
N ILE A 190 -7.31 10.54 -13.47
CA ILE A 190 -6.67 9.33 -14.01
C ILE A 190 -5.15 9.53 -14.10
N LEU A 191 -4.71 10.66 -14.67
CA LEU A 191 -3.28 10.99 -14.80
C LEU A 191 -2.61 11.11 -13.43
N ALA A 192 -3.24 11.80 -12.47
CA ALA A 192 -2.75 11.93 -11.10
C ALA A 192 -2.52 10.55 -10.46
N THR A 193 -3.49 9.64 -10.56
CA THR A 193 -3.34 8.28 -10.02
C THR A 193 -2.22 7.49 -10.70
N LEU A 194 -2.08 7.59 -12.02
CA LEU A 194 -0.98 6.91 -12.73
C LEU A 194 0.39 7.45 -12.33
N ILE A 195 0.51 8.77 -12.12
CA ILE A 195 1.73 9.39 -11.62
C ILE A 195 2.04 8.89 -10.21
N LEU A 196 1.07 8.93 -9.29
CA LEU A 196 1.23 8.41 -7.92
C LEU A 196 1.72 6.96 -7.93
N LEU A 197 1.05 6.08 -8.68
CA LEU A 197 1.43 4.68 -8.82
C LEU A 197 2.86 4.51 -9.37
N SER A 198 3.30 5.38 -10.29
CA SER A 198 4.65 5.30 -10.86
C SER A 198 5.76 5.64 -9.86
N THR A 199 5.51 6.60 -8.95
CA THR A 199 6.48 7.02 -7.94
C THR A 199 6.76 5.95 -6.88
N GLU A 200 5.80 5.04 -6.71
CA GLU A 200 5.87 4.00 -5.70
C GLU A 200 6.62 2.75 -6.19
N VAL A 201 6.83 2.60 -7.50
CA VAL A 201 7.54 1.46 -8.13
C VAL A 201 9.05 1.46 -7.81
N GLU A 202 9.66 2.63 -7.59
CA GLU A 202 11.10 2.72 -7.30
C GLU A 202 11.47 2.18 -5.90
N GLY A 203 10.53 2.23 -4.93
CA GLY A 203 10.73 1.69 -3.58
C GLY A 203 10.96 0.17 -3.55
N TRP A 204 10.44 -0.55 -4.55
CA TRP A 204 10.51 -2.01 -4.64
C TRP A 204 11.91 -2.50 -4.98
N TYR A 205 12.63 -1.78 -5.84
CA TYR A 205 14.00 -2.12 -6.20
C TYR A 205 14.96 -1.93 -5.01
N VAL A 206 14.72 -0.92 -4.18
CA VAL A 206 15.56 -0.62 -3.02
C VAL A 206 15.26 -1.55 -1.83
N SER A 207 13.99 -1.86 -1.56
CA SER A 207 13.64 -2.81 -0.48
C SER A 207 14.07 -4.26 -0.79
N SER A 208 13.99 -4.70 -2.05
CA SER A 208 14.48 -6.02 -2.47
C SER A 208 16.01 -6.12 -2.55
N ALA A 209 16.72 -5.00 -2.68
CA ALA A 209 18.17 -4.94 -2.52
C ALA A 209 18.59 -4.99 -1.04
N SER A 210 17.92 -4.22 -0.17
CA SER A 210 18.19 -4.20 1.27
C SER A 210 17.95 -5.55 1.97
N GLN A 211 17.03 -6.38 1.48
CA GLN A 211 16.83 -7.74 2.01
C GLN A 211 17.92 -8.74 1.57
N ARG A 212 18.71 -8.42 0.55
CA ARG A 212 19.83 -9.27 0.10
C ARG A 212 21.14 -8.98 0.85
N ASP A 213 21.35 -7.74 1.30
CA ASP A 213 22.58 -7.35 2.01
C ASP A 213 22.56 -7.66 3.52
N GLY A 214 21.41 -8.09 4.07
CA GLY A 214 21.27 -8.54 5.46
C GLY A 214 21.60 -10.03 5.70
N GLN A 215 22.11 -10.74 4.68
CA GLN A 215 22.58 -12.12 4.78
C GLN A 215 24.08 -12.20 4.49
N VAL A 216 24.90 -11.67 5.41
CA VAL A 216 26.32 -12.03 5.54
C VAL A 216 26.60 -12.30 7.01
#